data_AF-A0A7Y5NHE8-F1
#
_entry.id   AF-A0A7Y5NHE8-F1
#
_cell.length_a   1.000
_cell.length_b   1.000
_cell.length_c   1.000
_cell.angle_alpha   90.00
_cell.angle_beta   90.00
_cell.angle_gamma   90.00
#
_symmetry.space_group_name_H-M   'P 1'
#
loop_
_entity.id
_entity.type
_entity.pdbx_description
1 polymer ?
#
loop_
_entity_poly.entity_id
_entity_poly.type
_entity_poly.pdbx_seq_one_letter_code
_entity_poly.pdbx_strand_id
1 'polypeptide(L)'
;MCIRVMGGSRRRYGSVGDVIVVAVKSAIPGGTIKKGDISHAVIVRTKREVRRKDGSYIRFDENAAVLINEAKEPKGTRIFGPVARELRDRQYMKIISLAPEVL
;
A
#
# COMPACT_ATOMS: atom_id res chain seq x y z
N MET A 1 3.23 -6.50 9.59
CA MET A 1 2.14 -7.49 9.83
C MET A 1 0.82 -6.78 9.70
N CYS A 2 -0.12 -7.30 8.90
CA CYS A 2 -1.47 -6.74 8.78
C CYS A 2 -2.33 -7.15 9.99
N ILE A 3 -3.01 -6.19 10.61
CA ILE A 3 -3.93 -6.41 11.72
C ILE A 3 -5.38 -6.40 11.20
N ARG A 4 -5.72 -5.41 10.36
CA ARG A 4 -7.09 -5.19 9.90
C ARG A 4 -7.14 -4.54 8.53
N VAL A 5 -8.09 -4.96 7.71
CA VAL A 5 -8.43 -4.29 6.44
C VAL A 5 -9.54 -3.27 6.70
N MET A 6 -9.33 -2.02 6.26
CA MET A 6 -10.30 -0.93 6.46
C MET A 6 -11.39 -0.94 5.38
N GLY A 7 -12.53 -0.30 5.68
CA GLY A 7 -13.64 -0.15 4.73
C GLY A 7 -14.78 -1.18 4.88
N GLY A 8 -14.95 -1.78 6.06
CA GLY A 8 -16.15 -2.57 6.39
C GLY A 8 -15.96 -3.54 7.55
N SER A 9 -17.05 -3.93 8.20
CA SER A 9 -17.04 -4.87 9.33
C SER A 9 -16.78 -6.33 8.91
N ARG A 10 -17.22 -6.73 7.70
CA ARG A 10 -17.06 -8.10 7.17
C ARG A 10 -15.95 -8.23 6.12
N ARG A 11 -15.10 -7.23 5.97
CA ARG A 11 -14.08 -7.21 4.93
C ARG A 11 -12.92 -8.13 5.31
N ARG A 12 -12.75 -9.23 4.55
CA ARG A 12 -11.72 -10.26 4.79
C ARG A 12 -10.41 -10.03 4.04
N TYR A 13 -10.47 -9.37 2.88
CA TYR A 13 -9.32 -9.21 1.99
C TYR A 13 -9.11 -7.75 1.61
N GLY A 14 -7.85 -7.35 1.55
CA GLY A 14 -7.40 -6.09 0.95
C GLY A 14 -6.82 -6.35 -0.44
N SER A 15 -7.07 -5.42 -1.36
CA SER A 15 -6.51 -5.35 -2.70
C SER A 15 -5.76 -4.02 -2.87
N VAL A 16 -5.20 -3.78 -4.05
CA VAL A 16 -4.44 -2.56 -4.34
C VAL A 16 -5.30 -1.32 -4.07
N GLY A 17 -4.70 -0.36 -3.36
CA GLY A 17 -5.33 0.89 -2.97
C GLY A 17 -6.21 0.82 -1.72
N ASP A 18 -6.36 -0.36 -1.10
CA ASP A 18 -7.03 -0.48 0.20
C ASP A 18 -6.10 -0.06 1.33
N VAL A 19 -6.70 0.60 2.33
CA VAL A 19 -6.02 0.96 3.58
C VAL A 19 -6.09 -0.21 4.55
N ILE A 20 -4.96 -0.51 5.17
CA ILE A 20 -4.81 -1.54 6.19
C ILE A 20 -4.15 -0.95 7.43
N VAL A 21 -4.51 -1.48 8.60
CA VAL A 21 -3.81 -1.22 9.86
C VAL A 21 -2.71 -2.27 10.00
N VAL A 22 -1.49 -1.82 10.23
CA VAL A 22 -0.30 -2.68 10.32
C VAL A 22 0.45 -2.45 11.61
N ALA A 23 1.00 -3.55 12.16
CA ALA A 23 2.05 -3.50 13.17
C ALA A 23 3.42 -3.68 12.51
N VAL A 24 4.36 -2.80 12.88
CA VAL A 24 5.75 -2.82 12.43
C VAL A 24 6.51 -3.92 13.16
N LYS A 25 7.01 -4.91 12.42
CA LYS A 25 7.74 -6.06 12.98
C LYS A 25 9.26 -5.89 12.94
N SER A 26 9.75 -5.15 11.96
CA SER A 26 11.15 -4.79 11.79
C SER A 26 11.21 -3.33 11.37
N ALA A 27 12.24 -2.62 11.82
CA ALA A 27 12.48 -1.21 11.52
C ALA A 27 13.98 -0.99 11.35
N ILE A 28 14.34 -0.03 10.50
CA ILE A 28 15.73 0.39 10.32
C ILE A 28 16.15 1.24 11.52
N PRO A 29 17.32 1.02 12.14
CA PRO A 29 17.83 1.87 13.20
C PRO A 29 17.93 3.33 12.75
N GLY A 30 17.44 4.28 13.57
CA GLY A 30 17.41 5.71 13.23
C GLY A 30 16.26 6.13 12.31
N GLY A 31 15.42 5.20 11.85
CA GLY A 31 14.20 5.54 11.13
C GLY A 31 13.14 6.20 12.02
N THR A 32 12.25 6.98 11.41
CA THR A 32 11.15 7.67 12.12
C THR A 32 10.15 6.71 12.77
N ILE A 33 10.14 5.45 12.34
CA ILE A 33 9.14 4.43 12.73
C ILE A 33 9.85 3.34 13.52
N LYS A 34 9.30 3.00 14.69
CA LYS A 34 9.89 2.02 15.60
C LYS A 34 9.22 0.65 15.45
N LYS A 35 9.96 -0.39 15.85
CA LYS A 35 9.40 -1.74 15.97
C LYS A 35 8.29 -1.73 17.03
N GLY A 36 7.15 -2.32 16.71
CA GLY A 36 5.97 -2.36 17.59
C GLY A 36 4.94 -1.28 17.27
N ASP A 37 5.30 -0.22 16.53
CA ASP A 37 4.36 0.84 16.19
C ASP A 37 3.20 0.32 15.34
N ILE A 38 2.00 0.79 15.66
CA ILE A 38 0.81 0.58 14.86
C ILE A 38 0.66 1.77 13.91
N SER A 39 0.46 1.50 12.63
CA SER A 39 0.35 2.54 11.60
C SER A 39 -0.63 2.13 10.51
N HIS A 40 -1.08 3.12 9.74
CA HIS A 40 -1.88 2.89 8.53
C HIS A 40 -0.97 2.71 7.32
N ALA A 41 -1.35 1.82 6.42
CA ALA A 41 -0.66 1.59 5.16
C ALA A 41 -1.64 1.40 4.01
N VAL A 42 -1.22 1.72 2.80
CA VAL A 42 -1.95 1.45 1.56
C VAL A 42 -1.26 0.32 0.82
N ILE A 43 -2.03 -0.68 0.37
CA ILE A 43 -1.51 -1.77 -0.45
C ILE A 43 -1.19 -1.24 -1.85
N VAL A 44 0.05 -1.44 -2.33
CA VAL A 44 0.51 -0.95 -3.64
C VAL A 44 0.83 -2.07 -4.64
N ARG A 45 1.19 -3.26 -4.15
CA ARG A 45 1.43 -4.47 -4.95
C ARG A 45 0.78 -5.67 -4.29
N THR A 46 0.19 -6.56 -5.10
CA THR A 46 -0.36 -7.83 -4.65
C THR A 46 0.05 -8.98 -5.55
N LYS A 47 0.38 -10.14 -4.96
CA LYS A 47 0.57 -11.40 -5.68
C LYS A 47 -0.71 -11.90 -6.33
N ARG A 48 -1.84 -11.63 -5.67
CA ARG A 48 -3.15 -11.96 -6.22
C ARG A 48 -3.46 -11.00 -7.37
N GLU A 49 -3.95 -11.58 -8.46
CA GLU A 49 -4.33 -10.83 -9.65
C GLU A 49 -5.47 -9.84 -9.36
N VAL A 50 -5.36 -8.66 -9.97
CA VAL A 50 -6.38 -7.62 -9.97
C VAL A 50 -6.88 -7.47 -11.40
N ARG A 51 -8.19 -7.62 -11.57
CA ARG A 51 -8.85 -7.45 -12.87
C ARG A 51 -9.08 -5.97 -13.16
N ARG A 52 -8.67 -5.53 -14.33
CA ARG A 52 -8.88 -4.16 -14.84
C ARG A 52 -10.18 -4.06 -15.63
N LYS A 53 -10.64 -2.81 -15.82
CA LYS A 53 -11.87 -2.52 -16.57
C LYS A 53 -11.76 -2.88 -18.05
N ASP A 54 -10.55 -2.85 -18.61
CA ASP A 54 -10.25 -3.29 -19.98
C ASP A 54 -10.23 -4.82 -20.13
N GLY A 55 -10.40 -5.57 -19.04
CA GLY A 55 -10.39 -7.04 -19.03
C GLY A 55 -9.01 -7.65 -18.81
N SER A 56 -7.94 -6.85 -18.80
CA SER A 56 -6.59 -7.31 -18.47
C SER A 56 -6.45 -7.63 -16.97
N TYR A 57 -5.42 -8.41 -16.62
CA TYR A 57 -5.09 -8.74 -15.24
C TYR A 57 -3.67 -8.28 -14.93
N ILE A 58 -3.50 -7.64 -13.77
CA ILE A 58 -2.19 -7.31 -13.23
C ILE A 58 -1.90 -8.13 -11.98
N ARG A 59 -0.68 -8.66 -11.88
CA ARG A 59 -0.15 -9.33 -10.70
C ARG A 59 1.31 -8.95 -10.50
N PHE A 60 1.75 -8.91 -9.25
CA PHE A 60 3.15 -8.66 -8.88
C PHE A 60 3.76 -9.91 -8.25
N ASP A 61 5.09 -9.99 -8.22
CA ASP A 61 5.76 -11.14 -7.60
C ASP A 61 5.71 -11.11 -6.08
N GLU A 62 5.49 -9.94 -5.48
CA GLU A 62 5.45 -9.70 -4.04
C GLU A 62 4.27 -8.83 -3.59
N ASN A 63 3.90 -8.96 -2.31
CA ASN A 63 2.95 -8.07 -1.67
C ASN A 63 3.70 -6.90 -1.03
N ALA A 64 3.30 -5.66 -1.34
CA ALA A 64 3.91 -4.48 -0.77
C ALA A 64 2.88 -3.44 -0.36
N ALA A 65 3.20 -2.66 0.66
CA ALA A 65 2.37 -1.58 1.16
C ALA A 65 3.21 -0.37 1.56
N VAL A 66 2.66 0.84 1.40
CA VAL A 66 3.28 2.11 1.75
C VAL A 66 2.61 2.69 2.98
N LEU A 67 3.41 3.10 3.97
CA LEU A 67 2.91 3.70 5.21
C LEU A 67 2.38 5.11 4.93
N ILE A 68 1.18 5.40 5.46
CA ILE A 68 0.49 6.66 5.26
C ILE A 68 0.16 7.35 6.58
N ASN A 69 -0.05 8.66 6.52
CA ASN A 69 -0.67 9.44 7.59
C ASN A 69 -2.21 9.42 7.45
N GLU A 70 -2.90 10.11 8.35
CA GLU A 70 -4.36 10.23 8.34
C GLU A 70 -4.89 10.99 7.12
N ALA A 71 -4.08 11.90 6.57
CA ALA A 71 -4.35 12.62 5.32
C ALA A 71 -4.07 11.79 4.05
N LYS A 72 -3.81 10.47 4.17
CA LYS A 72 -3.50 9.55 3.06
C LYS A 72 -2.22 9.88 2.28
N GLU A 73 -1.32 10.63 2.89
CA GLU A 73 -0.03 10.97 2.31
C GLU A 73 1.04 10.00 2.80
N PRO A 74 2.05 9.66 1.96
CA PRO A 74 3.12 8.77 2.36
C PRO A 74 3.94 9.40 3.50
N LYS A 75 4.24 8.60 4.53
CA LYS A 75 5.16 9.02 5.62
C LYS A 75 6.63 9.05 5.18
N GLY A 76 6.95 8.39 4.07
CA GLY A 76 8.30 8.35 3.49
C GLY A 76 8.45 9.31 2.31
N THR A 77 9.70 9.59 1.94
CA THR A 77 10.05 10.50 0.84
C THR A 77 10.34 9.79 -0.48
N ARG A 78 10.46 8.45 -0.49
CA ARG A 78 10.80 7.64 -1.67
C ARG A 78 10.03 6.33 -1.66
N ILE A 79 9.67 5.84 -2.84
CA ILE A 79 9.02 4.55 -3.04
C ILE A 79 9.95 3.64 -3.84
N PHE A 80 10.00 2.37 -3.43
CA PHE A 80 10.81 1.36 -4.08
C PHE A 80 9.94 0.36 -4.86
N GLY A 81 10.37 0.10 -6.09
CA GLY A 81 9.70 -0.81 -7.01
C GLY A 81 8.46 -0.21 -7.68
N PRO A 82 7.88 -0.93 -8.64
CA PRO A 82 6.72 -0.47 -9.41
C PRO A 82 5.47 -0.40 -8.52
N VAL A 83 4.54 0.47 -8.89
CA VAL A 83 3.22 0.58 -8.25
C VAL A 83 2.11 0.39 -9.26
N ALA A 84 0.95 -0.10 -8.82
CA ALA A 84 -0.18 -0.28 -9.72
C ALA A 84 -0.91 1.04 -10.01
N ARG A 85 -1.37 1.22 -11.25
CA ARG A 85 -2.09 2.40 -11.74
C ARG A 85 -3.42 2.64 -11.01
N GLU A 86 -4.00 1.60 -10.44
CA GLU A 86 -5.24 1.63 -9.65
C GLU A 86 -5.17 2.59 -8.45
N LEU A 87 -3.96 2.95 -8.00
CA LEU A 87 -3.75 3.98 -6.98
C LEU A 87 -4.22 5.38 -7.42
N ARG A 88 -4.28 5.65 -8.73
CA ARG A 88 -4.69 6.94 -9.30
C ARG A 88 -6.18 7.17 -9.06
N ASP A 89 -6.98 6.13 -9.32
CA ASP A 89 -8.44 6.15 -9.14
C ASP A 89 -8.83 6.42 -7.67
N ARG A 90 -7.91 6.09 -6.74
CA ARG A 90 -8.08 6.30 -5.30
C ARG A 90 -7.38 7.54 -4.76
N GLN A 91 -6.95 8.44 -5.65
CA GLN A 91 -6.37 9.75 -5.32
C GLN A 91 -5.03 9.70 -4.57
N TYR A 92 -4.26 8.60 -4.66
CA TYR A 92 -2.92 8.50 -4.07
C TYR A 92 -1.84 9.11 -4.98
N MET A 93 -2.04 10.35 -5.41
CA MET A 93 -1.17 11.01 -6.40
C MET A 93 0.28 11.15 -5.91
N LYS A 94 0.48 11.52 -4.64
CA LYS A 94 1.84 11.62 -4.05
C LYS A 94 2.61 10.30 -4.10
N ILE A 95 1.92 9.17 -3.94
CA ILE A 95 2.54 7.84 -4.01
C ILE A 95 2.94 7.53 -5.45
N ILE A 96 2.08 7.86 -6.42
CA ILE A 96 2.39 7.65 -7.84
C ILE A 96 3.57 8.51 -8.28
N SER A 97 3.60 9.78 -7.88
CA SER A 97 4.67 10.72 -8.28
C SER A 97 6.05 10.35 -7.72
N LEU A 98 6.11 9.67 -6.57
CA LEU A 98 7.37 9.24 -5.95
C LEU A 98 7.82 7.84 -6.40
N ALA A 99 6.99 7.12 -7.16
CA ALA A 99 7.30 5.79 -7.61
C ALA A 99 8.15 5.80 -8.89
N PRO A 100 9.12 4.88 -9.04
CA PRO A 100 9.96 4.81 -10.24
C PRO A 100 9.18 4.38 -11.49
N GLU A 101 8.15 3.56 -11.33
CA GLU A 101 7.36 3.01 -12.44
C GLU A 101 5.91 2.76 -12.01
N VAL A 102 4.97 2.91 -12.94
CA VAL A 102 3.54 2.74 -12.73
C VAL A 102 2.99 1.78 -13.79
N LEU A 103 2.50 0.61 -13.35
CA LEU A 103 2.00 -0.48 -14.20
C LEU A 103 0.48 -0.55 -14.23
#